data_AF-A0A835FDU3-F1
#
_entry.id   AF-A0A835FDU3-F1
#
_cell.length_a   1.000
_cell.length_b   1.000
_cell.length_c   1.000
_cell.angle_alpha   90.00
_cell.angle_beta   90.00
_cell.angle_gamma   90.00
#
_symmetry.space_group_name_H-M   'P 1'
#
loop_
_entity.id
_entity.type
_entity.pdbx_description
1 polymer ?
#
loop_
_entity_poly.entity_id
_entity_poly.type
_entity_poly.pdbx_seq_one_letter_code
_entity_poly.pdbx_strand_id
1 'polypeptide(L)'
;MASLSSAAITAPSFRPARAVAACSTRRSVVVRASLSLGKAAGTAAVAVAASALLAGGAMAQEVLLGANGGVLVFEPSEFTVKAGDTITFKNNAGYPHNVVFDEDEVPSGVDAAKISQEEYLNAPGETYSVTLTVPGTYSFYCEPHQGAGMVGKVTVN
;
A
#
# COMPACT_ATOMS: atom_id res chain seq x y z
N MET A 1 -29.02 -33.27 35.76
CA MET A 1 -30.07 -32.33 35.32
C MET A 1 -29.72 -30.97 35.92
N ALA A 2 -29.02 -30.12 35.18
CA ALA A 2 -28.66 -28.78 35.63
C ALA A 2 -28.76 -27.84 34.44
N SER A 3 -29.66 -26.86 34.56
CA SER A 3 -30.19 -26.02 33.51
C SER A 3 -29.17 -24.98 33.02
N LEU A 4 -29.09 -24.83 31.70
CA LEU A 4 -28.40 -23.75 31.02
C LEU A 4 -29.23 -22.46 31.14
N SER A 5 -28.62 -21.38 31.65
CA SER A 5 -29.25 -20.06 31.73
C SER A 5 -28.64 -19.14 30.67
N SER A 6 -29.38 -18.91 29.59
CA SER A 6 -29.03 -17.96 28.52
C SER A 6 -29.22 -16.52 29.00
N ALA A 7 -28.19 -15.68 28.83
CA ALA A 7 -28.30 -14.23 28.97
C ALA A 7 -28.24 -13.59 27.58
N ALA A 8 -29.32 -12.86 27.22
CA ALA A 8 -29.46 -12.14 25.97
C ALA A 8 -28.66 -10.83 26.01
N ILE A 9 -27.87 -10.59 24.96
CA ILE A 9 -27.07 -9.37 24.77
C ILE A 9 -27.94 -8.36 24.02
N THR A 10 -28.27 -7.24 24.66
CA THR A 10 -28.95 -6.10 24.04
C THR A 10 -27.93 -5.19 23.35
N ALA A 11 -28.04 -5.07 22.03
CA ALA A 11 -27.21 -4.18 21.22
C ALA A 11 -27.71 -2.71 21.28
N PRO A 12 -26.83 -1.70 21.32
CA PRO A 12 -27.23 -0.31 21.17
C PRO A 12 -27.48 0.05 19.69
N SER A 13 -28.59 0.74 19.47
CA SER A 13 -29.06 1.27 18.19
C SER A 13 -28.19 2.46 17.75
N PHE A 14 -27.47 2.30 16.63
CA PHE A 14 -26.82 3.41 15.94
C PHE A 14 -27.74 4.01 14.88
N ARG A 15 -27.99 5.31 15.01
CA ARG A 15 -28.76 6.13 14.06
C ARG A 15 -27.88 6.48 12.85
N PRO A 16 -28.38 6.39 11.61
CA PRO A 16 -27.63 6.91 10.46
C PRO A 16 -27.72 8.44 10.42
N ALA A 17 -26.57 9.10 10.39
CA ALA A 17 -26.48 10.52 10.08
C ALA A 17 -26.78 10.74 8.59
N ARG A 18 -27.75 11.61 8.34
CA ARG A 18 -28.22 12.04 7.03
C ARG A 18 -27.12 12.85 6.33
N ALA A 19 -26.47 12.26 5.33
CA ALA A 19 -25.56 12.99 4.46
C ALA A 19 -26.36 13.95 3.57
N VAL A 20 -26.10 15.24 3.74
CA VAL A 20 -26.68 16.35 2.98
C VAL A 20 -26.03 16.37 1.60
N ALA A 21 -26.84 16.31 0.55
CA ALA A 21 -26.40 16.40 -0.84
C ALA A 21 -25.80 17.78 -1.13
N ALA A 22 -24.49 17.86 -1.33
CA ALA A 22 -23.82 19.02 -1.88
C ALA A 22 -23.96 18.98 -3.41
N CYS A 23 -24.90 19.76 -3.94
CA CYS A 23 -25.05 20.06 -5.35
C CYS A 23 -23.82 20.86 -5.82
N SER A 24 -22.83 20.18 -6.39
CA SER A 24 -21.68 20.82 -7.03
C SER A 24 -22.06 21.26 -8.44
N THR A 25 -22.22 22.57 -8.61
CA THR A 25 -22.55 23.22 -9.88
C THR A 25 -21.43 23.00 -10.89
N ARG A 26 -21.63 22.11 -11.87
CA ARG A 26 -20.73 21.96 -13.03
C ARG A 26 -20.77 23.24 -13.85
N ARG A 27 -19.72 24.07 -13.75
CA ARG A 27 -19.43 25.10 -14.75
C ARG A 27 -18.98 24.41 -16.03
N SER A 28 -19.90 24.29 -16.98
CA SER A 28 -19.60 23.90 -18.36
C SER A 28 -18.84 25.05 -19.03
N VAL A 29 -17.51 24.96 -19.05
CA VAL A 29 -16.68 25.83 -19.89
C VAL A 29 -16.83 25.34 -21.33
N VAL A 30 -17.70 25.99 -22.09
CA VAL A 30 -17.83 25.78 -23.54
C VAL A 30 -16.59 26.41 -24.18
N VAL A 31 -15.56 25.62 -24.46
CA VAL A 31 -14.42 26.04 -25.27
C VAL A 31 -14.88 26.02 -26.73
N ARG A 32 -15.29 27.18 -27.25
CA ARG A 32 -15.48 27.40 -28.68
C ARG A 32 -14.11 27.36 -29.36
N ALA A 33 -13.76 26.22 -29.95
CA ALA A 33 -12.65 26.13 -30.89
C ALA A 33 -13.11 26.66 -32.26
N SER A 34 -12.89 27.95 -32.53
CA SER A 34 -12.96 28.50 -33.88
C SER A 34 -11.64 28.21 -34.59
N LEU A 35 -11.61 27.15 -35.41
CA LEU A 35 -10.53 26.94 -36.37
C LEU A 35 -10.74 27.88 -37.56
N SER A 36 -10.05 29.01 -37.56
CA SER A 36 -9.79 29.78 -38.78
C SER A 36 -8.65 29.11 -39.54
N LEU A 37 -8.98 28.50 -40.68
CA LEU A 37 -8.02 27.90 -41.60
C LEU A 37 -7.24 29.01 -42.33
N GLY A 38 -6.19 29.51 -41.68
CA GLY A 38 -5.19 30.41 -42.25
C GLY A 38 -4.00 29.62 -42.80
N LYS A 39 -3.81 29.68 -44.10
CA LYS A 39 -2.74 29.03 -44.87
C LYS A 39 -1.45 29.86 -44.75
N ALA A 40 -0.42 29.38 -44.05
CA ALA A 40 0.97 29.84 -44.22
C ALA A 40 1.99 28.87 -43.61
N ALA A 41 3.16 28.83 -44.24
CA ALA A 41 4.25 27.90 -44.07
C ALA A 41 4.98 27.96 -42.71
N GLY A 42 5.57 26.82 -42.34
CA GLY A 42 6.87 26.72 -41.68
C GLY A 42 6.97 27.17 -40.22
N THR A 43 6.95 26.22 -39.29
CA THR A 43 7.83 26.12 -38.10
C THR A 43 7.45 24.86 -37.34
N ALA A 44 8.45 24.07 -36.93
CA ALA A 44 8.26 22.82 -36.20
C ALA A 44 7.64 23.09 -34.82
N ALA A 45 6.37 22.69 -34.63
CA ALA A 45 5.73 22.70 -33.33
C ALA A 45 6.17 21.47 -32.56
N VAL A 46 7.07 21.65 -31.57
CA VAL A 46 7.40 20.65 -30.57
C VAL A 46 6.14 20.43 -29.72
N ALA A 47 5.42 19.34 -29.96
CA ALA A 47 4.32 18.90 -29.12
C ALA A 47 4.90 18.36 -27.81
N VAL A 48 5.01 19.21 -26.78
CA VAL A 48 5.28 18.76 -25.41
C VAL A 48 4.01 18.11 -24.90
N ALA A 49 3.90 16.80 -25.08
CA ALA A 49 2.88 15.99 -24.41
C ALA A 49 3.24 15.92 -22.92
N ALA A 50 2.74 16.86 -22.13
CA ALA A 50 2.76 16.77 -20.67
C ALA A 50 1.72 15.75 -20.21
N SER A 51 2.06 14.47 -20.34
CA SER A 51 1.34 13.38 -19.68
C SER A 51 1.71 13.40 -18.20
N ALA A 52 1.06 14.27 -17.43
CA ALA A 52 1.10 14.18 -15.98
C ALA A 52 0.36 12.90 -15.57
N LEU A 53 1.12 11.84 -15.32
CA LEU A 53 0.64 10.61 -14.71
C LEU A 53 0.07 10.97 -13.35
N LEU A 54 -1.25 10.88 -13.20
CA LEU A 54 -1.86 10.69 -11.89
C LEU A 54 -1.45 9.29 -11.40
N ALA A 55 -0.24 9.16 -10.86
CA ALA A 55 0.14 8.03 -10.03
C ALA A 55 -0.51 8.22 -8.66
N GLY A 56 -1.83 8.01 -8.59
CA GLY A 56 -2.43 7.61 -7.33
C GLY A 56 -1.86 6.24 -7.00
N GLY A 57 -0.97 6.16 -6.00
CA GLY A 57 -0.31 4.91 -5.62
C GLY A 57 -1.35 3.83 -5.42
N ALA A 58 -1.37 2.85 -6.33
CA ALA A 58 -2.21 1.69 -6.17
C ALA A 58 -1.65 0.87 -5.00
N MET A 59 -2.52 0.45 -4.09
CA MET A 59 -2.17 -0.58 -3.11
C MET A 59 -1.96 -1.86 -3.92
N ALA A 60 -0.71 -2.30 -4.06
CA ALA A 60 -0.40 -3.42 -4.94
C ALA A 60 -0.32 -4.75 -4.19
N GLN A 61 0.13 -4.72 -2.93
CA GLN A 61 0.35 -5.94 -2.16
C GLN A 61 0.06 -5.73 -0.68
N GLU A 62 -0.81 -6.56 -0.11
CA GLU A 62 -0.88 -6.78 1.34
C GLU A 62 -0.04 -8.01 1.70
N VAL A 63 0.79 -7.90 2.74
CA VAL A 63 1.62 -8.98 3.28
C VAL A 63 1.24 -9.18 4.74
N LEU A 64 0.83 -10.39 5.11
CA LEU A 64 0.53 -10.72 6.50
C LEU A 64 1.81 -11.03 7.26
N LEU A 65 1.94 -10.45 8.45
CA LEU A 65 2.99 -10.80 9.42
C LEU A 65 2.46 -11.90 10.32
N GLY A 66 2.95 -13.12 10.07
CA GLY A 66 2.46 -14.34 10.66
C GLY A 66 1.24 -14.89 9.92
N ALA A 67 1.35 -16.13 9.43
CA ALA A 67 0.25 -16.79 8.75
C ALA A 67 -0.85 -17.22 9.72
N ASN A 68 -1.98 -17.63 9.16
CA ASN A 68 -3.08 -18.21 9.94
C ASN A 68 -2.58 -19.44 10.73
N GLY A 69 -2.91 -19.49 12.02
CA GLY A 69 -2.39 -20.52 12.94
C GLY A 69 -1.09 -20.15 13.65
N GLY A 70 -0.57 -18.92 13.47
CA GLY A 70 0.56 -18.40 14.24
C GLY A 70 1.93 -18.83 13.71
N VAL A 71 2.00 -19.29 12.47
CA VAL A 71 3.29 -19.61 11.82
C VAL A 71 4.05 -18.32 11.57
N LEU A 72 5.31 -18.25 12.01
CA LEU A 72 6.17 -17.07 11.94
C LEU A 72 6.74 -16.90 10.53
N VAL A 73 5.91 -16.42 9.60
CA VAL A 73 6.24 -16.24 8.19
C VAL A 73 5.58 -14.98 7.64
N PHE A 74 6.19 -14.37 6.63
CA PHE A 74 5.51 -13.37 5.80
C PHE A 74 4.62 -14.09 4.79
N GLU A 75 3.36 -13.65 4.63
CA GLU A 75 2.44 -14.25 3.66
C GLU A 75 1.87 -13.19 2.71
N PRO A 76 2.27 -13.17 1.41
CA PRO A 76 3.29 -14.02 0.79
C PRO A 76 4.73 -13.63 1.24
N SER A 77 5.64 -14.61 1.25
CA SER A 77 7.06 -14.36 1.57
C SER A 77 7.85 -13.88 0.35
N GLU A 78 7.41 -14.22 -0.86
CA GLU A 78 8.00 -13.73 -2.11
C GLU A 78 6.93 -13.21 -3.05
N PHE A 79 7.14 -12.02 -3.59
CA PHE A 79 6.19 -11.39 -4.51
C PHE A 79 6.87 -10.34 -5.40
N THR A 80 6.10 -9.80 -6.35
CA THR A 80 6.58 -8.81 -7.31
C THR A 80 5.60 -7.65 -7.40
N VAL A 81 6.10 -6.42 -7.37
CA VAL A 81 5.32 -5.18 -7.51
C VAL A 81 5.93 -4.28 -8.58
N LYS A 82 5.20 -3.27 -9.03
CA LYS A 82 5.75 -2.23 -9.91
C LYS A 82 6.45 -1.16 -9.08
N ALA A 83 7.45 -0.52 -9.65
CA ALA A 83 8.04 0.67 -9.04
C ALA A 83 6.97 1.75 -8.77
N GLY A 84 6.92 2.23 -7.53
CA GLY A 84 5.95 3.22 -7.07
C GLY A 84 4.65 2.64 -6.51
N ASP A 85 4.50 1.31 -6.50
CA ASP A 85 3.40 0.64 -5.81
C ASP A 85 3.59 0.67 -4.29
N THR A 86 2.47 0.71 -3.55
CA THR A 86 2.49 0.62 -2.09
C THR A 86 2.30 -0.82 -1.64
N ILE A 87 3.22 -1.27 -0.79
CA ILE A 87 3.19 -2.54 -0.07
C ILE A 87 2.70 -2.25 1.35
N THR A 88 1.75 -3.02 1.85
CA THR A 88 1.26 -2.94 3.23
C THR A 88 1.51 -4.24 3.95
N PHE A 89 2.39 -4.20 4.94
CA PHE A 89 2.60 -5.25 5.91
C PHE A 89 1.58 -5.11 7.03
N LYS A 90 0.87 -6.18 7.35
CA LYS A 90 -0.20 -6.18 8.34
C LYS A 90 0.03 -7.25 9.38
N ASN A 91 0.12 -6.82 10.62
CA ASN A 91 0.29 -7.70 11.76
C ASN A 91 -0.93 -8.61 11.92
N ASN A 92 -0.73 -9.92 11.87
CA ASN A 92 -1.84 -10.89 11.86
C ASN A 92 -1.80 -11.82 13.07
N ALA A 93 -0.72 -12.60 13.22
CA ALA A 93 -0.59 -13.60 14.29
C ALA A 93 0.88 -13.78 14.71
N GLY A 94 1.12 -14.28 15.93
CA GLY A 94 2.48 -14.56 16.41
C GLY A 94 3.34 -13.31 16.64
N TYR A 95 2.71 -12.17 16.90
CA TYR A 95 3.37 -10.90 17.25
C TYR A 95 4.12 -10.99 18.59
N PRO A 96 5.11 -10.12 18.85
CA PRO A 96 5.50 -8.93 18.08
C PRO A 96 6.22 -9.23 16.75
N HIS A 97 6.00 -8.38 15.74
CA HIS A 97 6.72 -8.43 14.47
C HIS A 97 7.25 -7.04 14.09
N ASN A 98 8.29 -7.02 13.28
CA ASN A 98 8.71 -5.83 12.56
C ASN A 98 9.13 -6.19 11.13
N VAL A 99 9.56 -5.20 10.35
CA VAL A 99 9.93 -5.40 8.95
C VAL A 99 11.21 -4.62 8.68
N VAL A 100 12.33 -5.31 8.73
CA VAL A 100 13.65 -4.72 8.49
C VAL A 100 14.15 -5.15 7.12
N PHE A 101 14.45 -4.18 6.26
CA PHE A 101 15.11 -4.43 4.98
C PHE A 101 16.60 -4.63 5.22
N ASP A 102 17.17 -5.64 4.57
CA ASP A 102 18.59 -5.95 4.69
C ASP A 102 19.43 -4.93 3.90
N GLU A 103 20.36 -4.24 4.57
CA GLU A 103 21.19 -3.20 3.95
C GLU A 103 22.09 -3.74 2.83
N ASP A 104 22.46 -5.02 2.88
CA ASP A 104 23.30 -5.68 1.88
C ASP A 104 22.49 -6.24 0.69
N GLU A 105 21.17 -6.39 0.85
CA GLU A 105 20.27 -6.99 -0.16
C GLU A 105 19.17 -6.03 -0.61
N VAL A 106 19.52 -4.75 -0.77
CA VAL A 106 18.69 -3.72 -1.43
C VAL A 106 19.40 -3.10 -2.63
N PRO A 107 18.67 -2.52 -3.60
CA PRO A 107 19.29 -1.85 -4.74
C PRO A 107 20.19 -0.68 -4.32
N SER A 108 21.26 -0.45 -5.10
CA SER A 108 22.18 0.66 -4.84
C SER A 108 21.46 2.00 -4.78
N GLY A 109 21.80 2.82 -3.79
CA GLY A 109 21.21 4.14 -3.56
C GLY A 109 19.91 4.12 -2.74
N VAL A 110 19.41 2.94 -2.35
CA VAL A 110 18.34 2.79 -1.36
C VAL A 110 18.95 2.85 0.04
N ASP A 111 18.29 3.58 0.93
CA ASP A 111 18.60 3.62 2.35
C ASP A 111 17.65 2.66 3.09
N ALA A 112 18.17 1.49 3.49
CA ALA A 112 17.37 0.43 4.12
C ALA A 112 16.69 0.88 5.42
N ALA A 113 17.35 1.71 6.23
CA ALA A 113 16.80 2.22 7.49
C ALA A 113 15.54 3.09 7.25
N LYS A 114 15.48 3.82 6.14
CA LYS A 114 14.32 4.67 5.79
C LYS A 114 13.10 3.89 5.31
N ILE A 115 13.30 2.68 4.81
CA ILE A 115 12.24 1.80 4.31
C ILE A 115 11.94 0.66 5.27
N SER A 116 12.61 0.61 6.42
CA SER A 116 12.38 -0.38 7.47
C SER A 116 11.42 0.15 8.52
N GLN A 117 10.68 -0.76 9.12
CA GLN A 117 9.94 -0.56 10.34
C GLN A 117 10.71 -1.29 11.44
N GLU A 118 11.50 -0.58 12.23
CA GLU A 118 12.28 -1.16 13.33
C GLU A 118 11.40 -1.37 14.57
N GLU A 119 10.49 -0.43 14.87
CA GLU A 119 9.60 -0.59 16.02
C GLU A 119 8.62 -1.74 15.81
N TYR A 120 8.42 -2.52 16.88
CA TYR A 120 7.52 -3.66 16.86
C TYR A 120 6.05 -3.25 16.67
N LEU A 121 5.39 -3.97 15.78
CA LEU A 121 3.95 -4.10 15.70
C LEU A 121 3.52 -5.17 16.71
N ASN A 122 2.78 -4.75 17.73
CA ASN A 122 2.46 -5.52 18.92
C ASN A 122 1.01 -6.02 18.95
N ALA A 123 0.13 -5.50 18.09
CA ALA A 123 -1.27 -5.85 18.08
C ALA A 123 -1.76 -6.31 16.69
N PRO A 124 -2.75 -7.22 16.64
CA PRO A 124 -3.33 -7.64 15.37
C PRO A 124 -4.00 -6.46 14.67
N GLY A 125 -3.80 -6.37 13.35
CA GLY A 125 -4.32 -5.31 12.50
C GLY A 125 -3.46 -4.05 12.43
N GLU A 126 -2.39 -3.92 13.22
CA GLU A 126 -1.39 -2.87 13.02
C GLU A 126 -0.70 -3.04 11.67
N THR A 127 -0.40 -1.92 11.00
CA THR A 127 0.15 -1.95 9.65
C THR A 127 1.39 -1.09 9.53
N TYR A 128 2.28 -1.54 8.64
CA TYR A 128 3.39 -0.77 8.10
C TYR A 128 3.24 -0.71 6.59
N SER A 129 3.34 0.48 6.00
CA SER A 129 3.23 0.66 4.54
C SER A 129 4.48 1.32 4.00
N VAL A 130 4.97 0.81 2.88
CA VAL A 130 6.17 1.30 2.20
C VAL A 130 5.95 1.34 0.70
N THR A 131 6.52 2.35 0.06
CA THR A 131 6.52 2.50 -1.40
C THR A 131 7.95 2.39 -1.91
N LEU A 132 8.21 1.37 -2.73
CA LEU A 132 9.54 1.13 -3.31
C LEU A 132 9.57 1.68 -4.74
N THR A 133 10.49 2.59 -5.03
CA THR A 133 10.54 3.29 -6.32
C THR A 133 11.74 2.90 -7.19
N VAL A 134 12.76 2.26 -6.60
CA VAL A 134 13.95 1.82 -7.33
C VAL A 134 13.71 0.37 -7.77
N PRO A 135 13.80 0.04 -9.07
CA PRO A 135 13.69 -1.34 -9.52
C PRO A 135 14.82 -2.21 -8.97
N GLY A 136 14.52 -3.47 -8.69
CA GLY A 136 15.47 -4.45 -8.17
C GLY A 136 14.85 -5.37 -7.13
N THR A 137 15.70 -6.14 -6.47
CA THR A 137 15.30 -7.07 -5.42
C THR A 137 15.61 -6.48 -4.05
N TYR A 138 14.68 -6.66 -3.13
CA TYR A 138 14.79 -6.23 -1.74
C TYR A 138 14.52 -7.44 -0.85
N SER A 139 15.48 -7.83 -0.03
CA SER A 139 15.24 -8.78 1.05
C SER A 139 14.85 -8.05 2.32
N PHE A 140 13.96 -8.67 3.09
CA PHE A 140 13.55 -8.16 4.40
C PHE A 140 13.30 -9.32 5.36
N TYR A 141 13.38 -9.03 6.65
CA TYR A 141 13.22 -10.01 7.70
C TYR A 141 12.54 -9.41 8.93
N CYS A 142 12.06 -10.29 9.81
CA CYS A 142 11.54 -9.91 11.13
C CYS A 142 12.64 -10.20 12.16
N GLU A 143 13.16 -9.19 12.84
CA GLU A 143 14.30 -9.33 13.77
C GLU A 143 14.12 -10.44 14.82
N PRO A 144 13.00 -10.52 15.58
CA PRO A 144 12.83 -11.56 16.60
C PRO A 144 12.67 -12.97 16.01
N HIS A 145 12.35 -13.09 14.72
CA HIS A 145 11.93 -14.34 14.09
C HIS A 145 12.79 -14.76 12.88
N GLN A 146 13.84 -14.01 12.53
CA GLN A 146 14.74 -14.34 11.43
C GLN A 146 15.39 -15.72 11.63
N GLY A 147 15.79 -16.06 12.86
CA GLY A 147 16.34 -17.37 13.20
C GLY A 147 15.35 -18.53 13.04
N ALA A 148 14.05 -18.25 12.99
CA ALA A 148 13.00 -19.21 12.68
C ALA A 148 12.65 -19.26 11.17
N GLY A 149 13.34 -18.46 10.34
CA GLY A 149 13.12 -18.39 8.89
C GLY A 149 12.06 -17.37 8.47
N MET A 150 11.68 -16.43 9.34
CA MET A 150 10.77 -15.34 8.97
C MET A 150 11.52 -14.28 8.14
N VAL A 151 11.71 -14.59 6.87
CA VAL A 151 12.35 -13.76 5.85
C VAL A 151 11.45 -13.63 4.63
N GLY A 152 11.60 -12.56 3.87
CA GLY A 152 10.84 -12.30 2.66
C GLY A 152 11.66 -11.55 1.62
N LYS A 153 11.14 -11.55 0.40
CA LYS A 153 11.80 -10.96 -0.76
C LYS A 153 10.77 -10.33 -1.69
N VAL A 154 10.96 -9.06 -2.03
CA VAL A 154 10.16 -8.38 -3.03
C VAL A 154 11.01 -8.03 -4.24
N THR A 155 10.47 -8.30 -5.43
CA THR A 155 11.04 -7.82 -6.69
C THR A 155 10.23 -6.62 -7.19
N VAL A 156 10.91 -5.53 -7.49
CA VAL A 156 10.31 -4.29 -8.01
C VAL A 156 10.69 -4.16 -9.48
N ASN A 157 9.67 -4.09 -10.35
CA ASN A 157 9.82 -3.98 -11.81
C ASN A 157 9.54 -2.57 -12.34
#